data_AF-C3LQN0-F1
#
_entry.id   AF-C3LQN0-F1
#
_cell.length_a   1.000
_cell.length_b   1.000
_cell.length_c   1.000
_cell.angle_alpha   90.00
_cell.angle_beta   90.00
_cell.angle_gamma   90.00
#
_symmetry.space_group_name_H-M   'P 1'
#
loop_
_entity.id
_entity.type
_entity.pdbx_description
1 polymer ?
#
loop_
_entity_poly.entity_id
_entity_poly.type
_entity_poly.pdbx_seq_one_letter_code
_entity_poly.pdbx_strand_id
1 'polypeptide(L)'
;MLYTTPRLNISAFLFMKQQLSFLFLLSGLLAGCSSTPNPNLEQINQFTGGKTIGDATSFYWYTESFQKPSSASDYVTSGDYGSYQTSYRWEEGQVREIRREGEHLDGKKLVPFRVHIRFSKEGEAVYQQYRLGGKVLPMNEEQLAHYVLQAKAVAEATKEQDKQGLELIQGYWNGKTFETCQGVEYQRVEFNQSLPSFVFNRLASIESYVAFLGKIRNGKVHIDELLLLDDAGHDCVKEPELLD
;
A
#
# COMPACT_ATOMS: atom_id res chain seq x y z
N MET A 1 108.22 21.80 38.46
CA MET A 1 107.77 22.91 37.59
C MET A 1 106.85 22.34 36.52
N LEU A 2 105.64 22.90 36.46
CA LEU A 2 104.86 23.23 35.25
C LEU A 2 104.30 22.11 34.33
N TYR A 3 102.96 22.06 34.35
CA TYR A 3 101.93 21.73 33.32
C TYR A 3 101.94 20.35 32.64
N THR A 4 101.03 19.39 32.93
CA THR A 4 99.54 19.27 32.70
C THR A 4 99.14 19.19 31.22
N THR A 5 98.28 18.30 30.71
CA THR A 5 97.53 17.11 31.19
C THR A 5 96.97 16.40 29.94
N PRO A 6 96.60 15.10 30.01
CA PRO A 6 96.34 14.28 28.82
C PRO A 6 94.95 13.57 28.80
N ARG A 7 94.74 12.82 27.69
CA ARG A 7 94.00 11.56 27.49
C ARG A 7 92.47 11.51 27.22
N LEU A 8 92.17 10.59 26.30
CA LEU A 8 90.89 10.06 25.82
C LEU A 8 90.07 9.28 26.87
N ASN A 9 88.73 9.29 26.68
CA ASN A 9 87.77 8.17 26.86
C ASN A 9 86.42 8.58 26.23
N ILE A 10 85.88 7.92 25.18
CA ILE A 10 85.03 6.70 25.12
C ILE A 10 83.60 6.84 25.70
N SER A 11 82.62 6.52 24.84
CA SER A 11 81.24 6.03 25.08
C SER A 11 80.09 7.01 25.39
N ALA A 12 79.16 7.12 24.43
CA ALA A 12 77.73 6.82 24.62
C ALA A 12 77.03 6.85 23.25
N PHE A 13 76.63 5.70 22.69
CA PHE A 13 75.25 5.22 22.78
C PHE A 13 74.23 6.22 22.20
N LEU A 14 73.88 6.10 20.91
CA LEU A 14 72.53 5.78 20.42
C LEU A 14 72.39 6.07 18.91
N PHE A 15 71.90 5.04 18.19
CA PHE A 15 71.02 5.11 17.02
C PHE A 15 71.58 5.63 15.70
N MET A 16 72.33 4.74 15.03
CA MET A 16 72.34 4.65 13.57
C MET A 16 71.58 3.38 13.17
N LYS A 17 70.33 3.52 12.72
CA LYS A 17 69.66 2.47 11.93
C LYS A 17 68.65 3.07 10.97
N GLN A 18 69.06 3.08 9.69
CA GLN A 18 68.24 2.93 8.49
C GLN A 18 67.10 3.95 8.32
N GLN A 19 67.28 5.02 7.54
CA GLN A 19 67.09 4.96 6.07
C GLN A 19 66.07 3.91 5.62
N LEU A 20 64.79 4.14 5.90
CA LEU A 20 63.65 3.61 5.11
C LEU A 20 62.35 4.27 5.58
N SER A 21 62.20 5.58 5.39
CA SER A 21 60.93 6.30 5.62
C SER A 21 60.93 7.62 4.85
N PHE A 22 61.05 7.52 3.53
CA PHE A 22 60.94 8.69 2.64
C PHE A 22 60.11 8.31 1.41
N LEU A 23 58.94 7.69 1.63
CA LEU A 23 58.01 7.36 0.54
C LEU A 23 56.58 7.10 1.04
N PHE A 24 56.06 7.88 1.97
CA PHE A 24 54.63 7.86 2.33
C PHE A 24 54.20 9.24 2.85
N LEU A 25 54.28 10.24 1.99
CA LEU A 25 53.82 11.61 2.29
C LEU A 25 53.20 12.21 1.03
N LEU A 26 52.23 11.50 0.43
CA LEU A 26 51.35 12.09 -0.60
C LEU A 26 50.05 11.30 -0.81
N SER A 27 49.47 10.76 0.26
CA SER A 27 48.19 10.03 0.20
C SER A 27 47.26 10.54 1.28
N GLY A 28 46.40 11.51 0.97
CA GLY A 28 45.37 11.89 1.93
C GLY A 28 44.70 13.23 1.76
N LEU A 29 44.35 13.66 0.54
CA LEU A 29 43.36 14.73 0.34
C LEU A 29 42.52 14.47 -0.92
N LEU A 30 41.88 13.30 -0.96
CA LEU A 30 40.61 13.14 -1.68
C LEU A 30 39.56 12.88 -0.60
N ALA A 31 39.20 13.93 0.12
CA ALA A 31 37.93 13.96 0.82
C ALA A 31 36.85 13.98 -0.25
N GLY A 32 36.48 12.80 -0.75
CA GLY A 32 35.22 12.63 -1.45
C GLY A 32 34.14 13.08 -0.47
N CYS A 33 33.42 14.15 -0.82
CA CYS A 33 32.13 14.42 -0.22
C CYS A 33 31.31 13.14 -0.41
N SER A 34 31.24 12.32 0.63
CA SER A 34 30.18 11.36 0.81
C SER A 34 28.91 12.19 0.83
N SER A 35 28.30 12.40 -0.34
CA SER A 35 26.92 12.82 -0.44
C SER A 35 26.14 11.72 0.25
N THR A 36 25.89 11.90 1.54
CA THR A 36 24.87 11.15 2.25
C THR A 36 23.61 11.28 1.40
N PRO A 37 23.04 10.18 0.89
CA PRO A 37 21.80 10.26 0.14
C PRO A 37 20.80 10.96 1.04
N ASN A 38 20.29 12.10 0.57
CA ASN A 38 19.31 12.86 1.32
C ASN A 38 18.09 11.94 1.54
N PRO A 39 17.65 11.66 2.77
CA PRO A 39 16.54 10.74 3.03
C PRO A 39 15.17 11.28 2.59
N ASN A 40 15.10 12.38 1.84
CA ASN A 40 13.94 12.73 1.02
C ASN A 40 13.85 11.83 -0.23
N LEU A 41 14.10 10.52 -0.06
CA LEU A 41 13.57 9.51 -0.96
C LEU A 41 12.04 9.58 -0.87
N GLU A 42 11.37 9.47 -2.01
CA GLU A 42 9.92 9.57 -2.19
C GLU A 42 9.13 9.06 -0.96
N GLN A 43 8.42 9.96 -0.28
CA GLN A 43 7.53 9.58 0.80
C GLN A 43 6.27 8.98 0.19
N ILE A 44 6.28 7.66 0.03
CA ILE A 44 5.12 6.87 -0.41
C ILE A 44 4.38 6.38 0.84
N ASN A 45 3.10 6.74 0.95
CA ASN A 45 2.21 6.22 1.98
C ASN A 45 1.12 5.39 1.32
N GLN A 46 0.86 4.19 1.84
CA GLN A 46 -0.19 3.30 1.36
C GLN A 46 -1.24 3.11 2.44
N PHE A 47 -2.50 3.12 2.03
CA PHE A 47 -3.66 3.02 2.89
C PHE A 47 -4.61 1.98 2.28
N THR A 48 -5.25 1.21 3.14
CA THR A 48 -6.28 0.27 2.73
C THR A 48 -7.54 0.50 3.55
N GLY A 49 -8.67 0.07 3.02
CA GLY A 49 -9.95 0.32 3.67
C GLY A 49 -11.08 -0.42 3.00
N GLY A 50 -12.30 -0.09 3.41
CA GLY A 50 -13.50 -0.70 2.86
C GLY A 50 -14.76 -0.20 3.54
N LYS A 51 -15.92 -0.66 3.06
CA LYS A 51 -17.22 -0.42 3.72
C LYS A 51 -18.28 -1.34 3.14
N THR A 52 -19.37 -1.49 3.87
CA THR A 52 -20.59 -2.13 3.36
C THR A 52 -21.73 -1.11 3.30
N ILE A 53 -22.41 -0.99 2.17
CA ILE A 53 -23.62 -0.15 2.00
C ILE A 53 -24.71 -0.97 1.32
N GLY A 54 -25.78 -1.26 2.05
CA GLY A 54 -26.83 -2.16 1.57
C GLY A 54 -26.24 -3.55 1.34
N ASP A 55 -26.40 -4.08 0.13
CA ASP A 55 -25.86 -5.38 -0.27
C ASP A 55 -24.45 -5.28 -0.90
N ALA A 56 -23.89 -4.07 -1.01
CA ALA A 56 -22.61 -3.83 -1.65
C ALA A 56 -21.48 -3.75 -0.63
N THR A 57 -20.44 -4.55 -0.82
CA THR A 57 -19.16 -4.45 -0.09
C THR A 57 -18.10 -3.87 -1.01
N SER A 58 -17.32 -2.92 -0.50
CA SER A 58 -16.22 -2.29 -1.21
C SER A 58 -14.91 -2.43 -0.45
N PHE A 59 -13.84 -2.80 -1.15
CA PHE A 59 -12.46 -2.81 -0.68
C PHE A 59 -11.68 -1.71 -1.40
N TYR A 60 -10.77 -1.05 -0.67
CA TYR A 60 -10.06 0.12 -1.13
C TYR A 60 -8.55 -0.01 -0.92
N TRP A 61 -7.81 0.50 -1.91
CA TRP A 61 -6.38 0.73 -1.86
C TRP A 61 -6.13 2.18 -2.28
N TYR A 62 -5.26 2.88 -1.57
CA TYR A 62 -4.94 4.28 -1.85
C TYR A 62 -3.47 4.56 -1.57
N THR A 63 -2.80 5.22 -2.49
CA THR A 63 -1.39 5.59 -2.39
C THR A 63 -1.20 7.09 -2.53
N GLU A 64 -0.44 7.66 -1.61
CA GLU A 64 0.07 9.03 -1.69
C GLU A 64 1.56 9.03 -2.01
N SER A 65 1.99 9.95 -2.87
CA SER A 65 3.39 10.30 -3.08
C SER A 65 3.60 11.77 -2.72
N PHE A 66 4.56 12.04 -1.83
CA PHE A 66 4.81 13.38 -1.29
C PHE A 66 3.53 14.05 -0.73
N GLN A 67 2.73 13.28 0.02
CA GLN A 67 1.46 13.70 0.63
C GLN A 67 0.39 14.15 -0.38
N LYS A 68 0.54 13.79 -1.66
CA LYS A 68 -0.44 14.03 -2.71
C LYS A 68 -1.01 12.71 -3.21
N PRO A 69 -2.29 12.66 -3.60
CA PRO A 69 -2.87 11.50 -4.25
C PRO A 69 -2.02 11.08 -5.46
N SER A 70 -1.69 9.79 -5.56
CA SER A 70 -0.94 9.21 -6.67
C SER A 70 -1.79 8.17 -7.39
N SER A 71 -2.30 7.20 -6.67
CA SER A 71 -3.17 6.15 -7.20
C SER A 71 -4.19 5.70 -6.16
N ALA A 72 -5.26 5.07 -6.63
CA ALA A 72 -6.23 4.39 -5.81
C ALA A 72 -6.84 3.26 -6.63
N SER A 73 -7.39 2.26 -5.96
CA SER A 73 -8.16 1.20 -6.59
C SER A 73 -9.31 0.79 -5.68
N ASP A 74 -10.38 0.28 -6.28
CA ASP A 74 -11.49 -0.33 -5.55
C ASP A 74 -11.91 -1.66 -6.15
N TYR A 75 -12.35 -2.58 -5.29
CA TYR A 75 -13.10 -3.76 -5.67
C TYR A 75 -14.46 -3.67 -5.00
N VAL A 76 -15.52 -3.88 -5.77
CA VAL A 76 -16.89 -3.82 -5.27
C VAL A 76 -17.64 -5.06 -5.68
N THR A 77 -18.32 -5.69 -4.73
CA THR A 77 -19.22 -6.82 -4.97
C THR A 77 -20.58 -6.54 -4.35
N SER A 78 -21.65 -6.91 -5.06
CA SER A 78 -23.03 -6.69 -4.63
C SER A 78 -23.85 -7.98 -4.76
N GLY A 79 -23.32 -9.10 -4.25
CA GLY A 79 -23.96 -10.42 -4.37
C GLY A 79 -24.33 -10.75 -5.81
N ASP A 80 -25.59 -11.12 -6.04
CA ASP A 80 -26.10 -11.50 -7.36
C ASP A 80 -26.20 -10.32 -8.36
N TYR A 81 -26.01 -9.08 -7.92
CA TYR A 81 -26.08 -7.89 -8.79
C TYR A 81 -24.79 -7.64 -9.58
N GLY A 82 -23.70 -8.35 -9.25
CA GLY A 82 -22.42 -8.30 -9.95
C GLY A 82 -21.30 -7.71 -9.11
N SER A 83 -20.13 -7.57 -9.75
CA SER A 83 -18.92 -7.05 -9.14
C SER A 83 -18.08 -6.29 -10.15
N TYR A 84 -17.25 -5.38 -9.67
CA TYR A 84 -16.29 -4.67 -10.51
C TYR A 84 -15.04 -4.32 -9.75
N GLN A 85 -14.00 -4.03 -10.52
CA GLN A 85 -12.74 -3.50 -10.04
C GLN A 85 -12.38 -2.22 -10.80
N THR A 86 -11.76 -1.28 -10.10
CA THR A 86 -11.37 0.03 -10.65
C THR A 86 -9.94 0.35 -10.26
N SER A 87 -9.21 0.97 -11.17
CA SER A 87 -7.95 1.66 -10.89
C SER A 87 -8.05 3.12 -11.32
N TYR A 88 -7.53 4.00 -10.47
CA TYR A 88 -7.54 5.45 -10.61
C TYR A 88 -6.10 5.97 -10.53
N ARG A 89 -5.76 6.94 -11.37
CA ARG A 89 -4.48 7.65 -11.32
C ARG A 89 -4.67 9.14 -11.17
N TRP A 90 -3.89 9.74 -10.28
CA TRP A 90 -3.79 11.19 -10.11
C TRP A 90 -2.49 11.70 -10.68
N GLU A 91 -2.52 12.94 -11.14
CA GLU A 91 -1.34 13.72 -11.47
C GLU A 91 -1.62 15.18 -11.12
N GLU A 92 -0.66 15.87 -10.49
CA GLU A 92 -0.83 17.26 -10.04
C GLU A 92 -2.08 17.46 -9.14
N GLY A 93 -2.49 16.42 -8.41
CA GLY A 93 -3.65 16.46 -7.50
C GLY A 93 -5.02 16.30 -8.17
N GLN A 94 -5.06 16.01 -9.48
CA GLN A 94 -6.30 15.77 -10.22
C GLN A 94 -6.34 14.34 -10.77
N VAL A 95 -7.55 13.78 -10.87
CA VAL A 95 -7.75 12.47 -11.50
C VAL A 95 -7.44 12.60 -12.99
N ARG A 96 -6.50 11.79 -13.48
CA ARG A 96 -6.07 11.77 -14.89
C ARG A 96 -6.60 10.58 -15.66
N GLU A 97 -6.73 9.45 -15.00
CA GLU A 97 -7.15 8.22 -15.67
C GLU A 97 -7.94 7.33 -14.74
N ILE A 98 -8.97 6.71 -15.31
CA ILE A 98 -9.85 5.77 -14.63
C ILE A 98 -10.05 4.59 -15.57
N ARG A 99 -9.82 3.38 -15.07
CA ARG A 99 -10.20 2.15 -15.77
C ARG A 99 -10.99 1.27 -14.82
N ARG A 100 -12.16 0.81 -15.28
CA ARG A 100 -13.05 -0.08 -14.54
C ARG A 100 -13.46 -1.23 -15.44
N GLU A 101 -13.56 -2.42 -14.86
CA GLU A 101 -14.14 -3.58 -15.51
C GLU A 101 -14.86 -4.46 -14.50
N GLY A 102 -15.85 -5.19 -15.00
CA GLY A 102 -16.65 -6.07 -14.16
C GLY A 102 -17.91 -6.52 -14.88
N GLU A 103 -18.86 -6.97 -14.09
CA GLU A 103 -20.18 -7.37 -14.53
C GLU A 103 -21.24 -6.67 -13.69
N HIS A 104 -22.36 -6.34 -14.31
CA HIS A 104 -23.54 -5.90 -13.56
C HIS A 104 -24.77 -6.62 -14.07
N LEU A 105 -25.77 -6.74 -13.21
CA LEU A 105 -27.05 -7.31 -13.58
C LEU A 105 -27.77 -6.38 -14.57
N ASP A 106 -28.13 -6.92 -15.73
CA ASP A 106 -29.00 -6.31 -16.72
C ASP A 106 -30.19 -7.25 -16.97
N GLY A 107 -31.36 -6.85 -16.47
CA GLY A 107 -32.54 -7.70 -16.41
C GLY A 107 -32.35 -8.92 -15.51
N LYS A 108 -32.03 -10.08 -16.11
CA LYS A 108 -31.84 -11.37 -15.41
C LYS A 108 -30.45 -11.97 -15.63
N LYS A 109 -29.53 -11.24 -16.26
CA LYS A 109 -28.23 -11.75 -16.64
C LYS A 109 -27.14 -10.77 -16.24
N LEU A 110 -26.04 -11.29 -15.73
CA LEU A 110 -24.81 -10.53 -15.58
C LEU A 110 -24.22 -10.22 -16.96
N VAL A 111 -23.99 -8.94 -17.22
CA VAL A 111 -23.44 -8.44 -18.48
C VAL A 111 -22.10 -7.78 -18.20
N PRO A 112 -21.03 -8.15 -18.93
CA PRO A 112 -19.73 -7.55 -18.73
C PRO A 112 -19.73 -6.10 -19.23
N PHE A 113 -19.07 -5.24 -18.47
CA PHE A 113 -18.86 -3.85 -18.83
C PHE A 113 -17.42 -3.42 -18.60
N ARG A 114 -16.99 -2.41 -19.37
CA ARG A 114 -15.66 -1.80 -19.25
C ARG A 114 -15.76 -0.31 -19.45
N VAL A 115 -15.02 0.44 -18.64
CA VAL A 115 -14.95 1.90 -18.69
C VAL A 115 -13.49 2.29 -18.72
N HIS A 116 -13.15 3.23 -19.58
CA HIS A 116 -11.84 3.84 -19.65
C HIS A 116 -11.98 5.32 -19.95
N ILE A 117 -11.50 6.17 -19.05
CA ILE A 117 -11.60 7.62 -19.13
C ILE A 117 -10.22 8.21 -18.91
N ARG A 118 -9.82 9.17 -19.76
CA ARG A 118 -8.63 10.01 -19.55
C ARG A 118 -9.03 11.48 -19.56
N PHE A 119 -8.47 12.24 -18.64
CA PHE A 119 -8.74 13.66 -18.48
C PHE A 119 -7.52 14.51 -18.87
N SER A 120 -7.77 15.70 -19.42
CA SER A 120 -6.77 16.74 -19.66
C SER A 120 -6.25 17.34 -18.35
N LYS A 121 -5.29 18.27 -18.45
CA LYS A 121 -4.80 19.04 -17.31
C LYS A 121 -5.85 19.94 -16.67
N GLU A 122 -6.86 20.32 -17.45
CA GLU A 122 -7.97 21.18 -17.09
C GLU A 122 -9.18 20.37 -16.56
N GLY A 123 -9.11 19.03 -16.63
CA GLY A 123 -10.17 18.13 -16.17
C GLY A 123 -11.21 17.77 -17.24
N GLU A 124 -10.95 18.09 -18.51
CA GLU A 124 -11.82 17.73 -19.63
C GLU A 124 -11.59 16.27 -20.05
N ALA A 125 -12.64 15.52 -20.37
CA ALA A 125 -12.48 14.15 -20.85
C ALA A 125 -11.92 14.14 -22.29
N VAL A 126 -10.63 13.84 -22.44
CA VAL A 126 -9.93 13.75 -23.73
C VAL A 126 -10.03 12.36 -24.36
N TYR A 127 -10.38 11.35 -23.55
CA TYR A 127 -10.70 10.01 -24.01
C TYR A 127 -11.80 9.41 -23.15
N GLN A 128 -12.76 8.76 -23.79
CA GLN A 128 -13.82 8.02 -23.13
C GLN A 128 -14.20 6.77 -23.91
N GLN A 129 -14.30 5.65 -23.22
CA GLN A 129 -14.86 4.42 -23.74
C GLN A 129 -15.69 3.75 -22.66
N TYR A 130 -16.98 3.60 -22.91
CA TYR A 130 -17.86 2.75 -22.11
C TYR A 130 -18.38 1.63 -23.00
N ARG A 131 -18.11 0.38 -22.59
CA ARG A 131 -18.62 -0.82 -23.24
C ARG A 131 -19.55 -1.56 -22.30
N LEU A 132 -20.73 -1.93 -22.79
CA LEU A 132 -21.68 -2.77 -22.09
C LEU A 132 -22.13 -3.91 -22.99
N GLY A 133 -21.88 -5.15 -22.60
CA GLY A 133 -22.23 -6.33 -23.41
C GLY A 133 -21.61 -6.29 -24.81
N GLY A 134 -20.41 -5.70 -24.93
CA GLY A 134 -19.71 -5.50 -26.20
C GLY A 134 -20.13 -4.28 -27.00
N LYS A 135 -21.21 -3.58 -26.64
CA LYS A 135 -21.66 -2.34 -27.31
C LYS A 135 -20.97 -1.13 -26.72
N VAL A 136 -20.52 -0.21 -27.58
CA VAL A 136 -19.96 1.07 -27.14
C VAL A 136 -21.12 2.05 -26.91
N LEU A 137 -21.15 2.65 -25.72
CA LEU A 137 -22.18 3.60 -25.30
C LEU A 137 -21.54 4.96 -24.98
N PRO A 138 -22.24 6.07 -25.25
CA PRO A 138 -21.78 7.39 -24.83
C PRO A 138 -21.85 7.53 -23.31
N MET A 139 -20.94 8.31 -22.74
CA MET A 139 -21.03 8.80 -21.36
C MET A 139 -21.37 10.28 -21.36
N ASN A 140 -22.24 10.70 -20.45
CA ASN A 140 -22.57 12.10 -20.23
C ASN A 140 -21.69 12.73 -19.14
N GLU A 141 -21.76 14.05 -19.00
CA GLU A 141 -20.94 14.80 -18.03
C GLU A 141 -21.19 14.39 -16.58
N GLU A 142 -22.44 14.05 -16.23
CA GLU A 142 -22.81 13.59 -14.89
C GLU A 142 -22.13 12.25 -14.56
N GLN A 143 -22.11 11.30 -15.50
CA GLN A 143 -21.41 10.03 -15.34
C GLN A 143 -19.90 10.23 -15.18
N LEU A 144 -19.30 11.09 -16.01
CA LEU A 144 -17.87 11.43 -15.89
C LEU A 144 -17.54 12.04 -14.52
N ALA A 145 -18.35 12.99 -14.05
CA ALA A 145 -18.21 13.59 -12.74
C ALA A 145 -18.38 12.55 -11.62
N HIS A 146 -19.30 11.60 -11.78
CA HIS A 146 -19.51 10.54 -10.81
C HIS A 146 -18.28 9.65 -10.63
N TYR A 147 -17.59 9.26 -11.70
CA TYR A 147 -16.34 8.50 -11.59
C TYR A 147 -15.23 9.28 -10.85
N VAL A 148 -15.13 10.59 -11.09
CA VAL A 148 -14.18 11.44 -10.37
C VAL A 148 -14.53 11.56 -8.88
N LEU A 149 -15.82 11.64 -8.55
CA LEU A 149 -16.28 11.64 -7.16
C LEU A 149 -15.99 10.31 -6.45
N GLN A 150 -16.20 9.18 -7.12
CA GLN A 150 -15.86 7.85 -6.59
C GLN A 150 -14.37 7.74 -6.28
N ALA A 151 -13.51 8.18 -7.20
CA ALA A 151 -12.06 8.20 -6.99
C ALA A 151 -11.67 9.01 -5.72
N LYS A 152 -12.26 10.19 -5.54
CA LYS A 152 -12.04 11.03 -4.35
C LYS A 152 -12.58 10.38 -3.07
N ALA A 153 -13.73 9.73 -3.14
CA ALA A 153 -14.34 9.05 -2.01
C ALA A 153 -13.50 7.88 -1.50
N VAL A 154 -12.82 7.15 -2.39
CA VAL A 154 -11.85 6.11 -2.01
C VAL A 154 -10.73 6.72 -1.17
N ALA A 155 -10.08 7.79 -1.69
CA ALA A 155 -9.00 8.48 -0.98
C ALA A 155 -9.44 9.05 0.37
N GLU A 156 -10.63 9.63 0.45
CA GLU A 156 -11.18 10.18 1.69
C GLU A 156 -11.45 9.07 2.72
N ALA A 157 -12.12 7.99 2.31
CA ALA A 157 -12.49 6.89 3.19
C ALA A 157 -11.27 6.19 3.78
N THR A 158 -10.27 5.85 2.95
CA THR A 158 -9.05 5.18 3.43
C THR A 158 -8.25 6.05 4.40
N LYS A 159 -8.17 7.36 4.13
CA LYS A 159 -7.48 8.28 5.05
C LYS A 159 -8.20 8.45 6.36
N GLU A 160 -9.54 8.47 6.34
CA GLU A 160 -10.31 8.60 7.57
C GLU A 160 -10.22 7.34 8.42
N GLN A 161 -10.21 6.16 7.78
CA GLN A 161 -9.99 4.88 8.45
C GLN A 161 -8.58 4.77 9.03
N ASP A 162 -7.56 5.19 8.28
CA ASP A 162 -6.17 5.21 8.76
C ASP A 162 -5.98 6.12 10.00
N LYS A 163 -6.62 7.30 10.04
CA LYS A 163 -6.60 8.16 11.24
C LYS A 163 -7.16 7.48 12.49
N GLN A 164 -8.11 6.56 12.31
CA GLN A 164 -8.68 5.74 13.38
C GLN A 164 -7.81 4.51 13.69
N GLY A 165 -6.73 4.32 12.92
CA GLY A 165 -5.83 3.18 12.95
C GLY A 165 -6.49 1.92 12.43
N LEU A 166 -7.41 2.04 11.48
CA LEU A 166 -8.10 0.94 10.83
C LEU A 166 -7.55 0.71 9.42
N GLU A 167 -7.47 -0.55 9.04
CA GLU A 167 -7.04 -1.02 7.72
C GLU A 167 -7.95 -2.16 7.25
N LEU A 168 -7.94 -2.43 5.95
CA LEU A 168 -8.56 -3.63 5.39
C LEU A 168 -7.69 -4.84 5.70
N ILE A 169 -8.27 -5.82 6.39
CA ILE A 169 -7.63 -7.10 6.68
C ILE A 169 -8.54 -8.21 6.14
N GLN A 170 -7.93 -9.16 5.44
CA GLN A 170 -8.61 -10.28 4.81
C GLN A 170 -7.81 -11.56 5.04
N GLY A 171 -8.51 -12.69 5.07
CA GLY A 171 -7.90 -13.99 5.33
C GLY A 171 -8.93 -15.08 5.58
N TYR A 172 -8.46 -16.18 6.14
CA TYR A 172 -9.24 -17.38 6.37
C TYR A 172 -9.38 -17.66 7.86
N TRP A 173 -10.60 -17.92 8.30
CA TRP A 173 -10.91 -18.33 9.65
C TRP A 173 -11.27 -19.82 9.64
N ASN A 174 -10.61 -20.62 10.48
CA ASN A 174 -10.83 -22.08 10.55
C ASN A 174 -11.59 -22.55 11.80
N GLY A 175 -12.23 -21.64 12.53
CA GLY A 175 -12.89 -21.93 13.81
C GLY A 175 -12.01 -21.70 15.04
N LYS A 176 -10.68 -21.58 14.87
CA LYS A 176 -9.72 -21.38 15.97
C LYS A 176 -8.70 -20.28 15.69
N THR A 177 -8.18 -20.22 14.47
CA THR A 177 -7.16 -19.28 14.05
C THR A 177 -7.62 -18.51 12.83
N PHE A 178 -7.17 -17.26 12.76
CA PHE A 178 -7.28 -16.42 11.59
C PHE A 178 -5.92 -16.39 10.88
N GLU A 179 -5.86 -16.82 9.63
CA GLU A 179 -4.68 -16.70 8.77
C GLU A 179 -4.92 -15.57 7.77
N THR A 180 -4.07 -14.54 7.76
CA THR A 180 -4.20 -13.46 6.77
C THR A 180 -3.93 -13.97 5.36
N CYS A 181 -4.40 -13.24 4.35
CA CYS A 181 -4.05 -13.48 2.95
C CYS A 181 -2.54 -13.48 2.65
N GLN A 182 -1.71 -12.99 3.58
CA GLN A 182 -0.25 -13.02 3.49
C GLN A 182 0.38 -14.19 4.27
N GLY A 183 -0.42 -15.10 4.82
CA GLY A 183 0.03 -16.30 5.54
C GLY A 183 0.41 -16.05 7.00
N VAL A 184 -0.07 -14.98 7.63
CA VAL A 184 0.22 -14.69 9.05
C VAL A 184 -0.93 -15.18 9.93
N GLU A 185 -0.63 -16.06 10.87
CA GLU A 185 -1.63 -16.64 11.77
C GLU A 185 -1.80 -15.88 13.09
N TYR A 186 -3.06 -15.75 13.51
CA TYR A 186 -3.48 -15.16 14.77
C TYR A 186 -4.47 -16.09 15.50
N GLN A 187 -4.16 -16.40 16.77
CA GLN A 187 -5.03 -17.21 17.62
C GLN A 187 -6.05 -16.38 18.42
N ARG A 188 -5.86 -15.05 18.47
CA ARG A 188 -6.67 -14.14 19.27
C ARG A 188 -7.34 -13.12 18.35
N VAL A 189 -8.65 -13.28 18.20
CA VAL A 189 -9.52 -12.37 17.44
C VAL A 189 -10.54 -11.77 18.41
N GLU A 190 -10.60 -10.45 18.46
CA GLU A 190 -11.50 -9.70 19.33
C GLU A 190 -12.42 -8.83 18.46
N PHE A 191 -13.72 -8.88 18.74
CA PHE A 191 -14.71 -8.07 18.04
C PHE A 191 -15.08 -6.88 18.91
N ASN A 192 -15.01 -5.67 18.34
CA ASN A 192 -15.34 -4.44 19.06
C ASN A 192 -16.87 -4.27 19.21
N GLN A 193 -17.64 -4.79 18.25
CA GLN A 193 -19.10 -4.82 18.28
C GLN A 193 -19.61 -6.24 18.51
N SER A 194 -20.78 -6.37 19.14
CA SER A 194 -21.49 -7.64 19.21
C SER A 194 -21.98 -8.00 17.81
N LEU A 195 -21.16 -8.76 17.08
CA LEU A 195 -21.59 -9.37 15.82
C LEU A 195 -22.93 -10.08 16.03
N PRO A 196 -23.85 -10.00 15.06
CA PRO A 196 -25.06 -10.83 15.11
C PRO A 196 -24.69 -12.29 15.34
N SER A 197 -25.42 -12.98 16.22
CA SER A 197 -25.09 -14.33 16.68
C SER A 197 -24.91 -15.34 15.53
N PHE A 198 -25.59 -15.11 14.40
CA PHE A 198 -25.46 -15.91 13.18
C PHE A 198 -24.05 -15.84 12.57
N VAL A 199 -23.41 -14.66 12.56
CA VAL A 199 -22.03 -14.49 12.08
C VAL A 199 -21.07 -15.26 12.98
N PHE A 200 -21.26 -15.15 14.31
CA PHE A 200 -20.49 -15.93 15.29
C PHE A 200 -20.65 -17.44 15.06
N ASN A 201 -21.88 -17.91 14.83
CA ASN A 201 -22.15 -19.32 14.58
C ASN A 201 -21.53 -19.83 13.28
N ARG A 202 -21.57 -19.05 12.19
CA ARG A 202 -20.93 -19.43 10.91
C ARG A 202 -19.42 -19.50 11.05
N LEU A 203 -18.79 -18.47 11.62
CA LEU A 203 -17.35 -18.47 11.91
C LEU A 203 -16.96 -19.63 12.83
N ALA A 204 -17.76 -19.92 13.86
CA ALA A 204 -17.43 -20.99 14.81
C ALA A 204 -17.59 -22.42 14.24
N SER A 205 -18.25 -22.61 13.09
CA SER A 205 -18.63 -23.94 12.60
C SER A 205 -18.03 -24.35 11.26
N ILE A 206 -17.54 -23.40 10.44
CA ILE A 206 -17.07 -23.69 9.07
C ILE A 206 -15.85 -22.82 8.74
N GLU A 207 -14.88 -23.42 8.03
CA GLU A 207 -13.79 -22.66 7.41
C GLU A 207 -14.36 -21.61 6.44
N SER A 208 -13.98 -20.35 6.65
CA SER A 208 -14.60 -19.21 5.96
C SER A 208 -13.54 -18.19 5.54
N TYR A 209 -13.72 -17.60 4.36
CA TYR A 209 -13.05 -16.36 4.00
C TYR A 209 -13.70 -15.20 4.76
N VAL A 210 -12.88 -14.30 5.28
CA VAL A 210 -13.33 -13.13 6.05
C VAL A 210 -12.53 -11.91 5.63
N ALA A 211 -13.23 -10.80 5.38
CA ALA A 211 -12.63 -9.48 5.24
C ALA A 211 -13.29 -8.49 6.20
N PHE A 212 -12.50 -7.63 6.81
CA PHE A 212 -12.97 -6.67 7.81
C PHE A 212 -12.11 -5.40 7.84
N LEU A 213 -12.69 -4.32 8.35
CA LEU A 213 -11.94 -3.20 8.88
C LEU A 213 -11.50 -3.52 10.30
N GLY A 214 -10.22 -3.31 10.57
CA GLY A 214 -9.68 -3.63 11.87
C GLY A 214 -8.24 -3.19 12.04
N LYS A 215 -7.58 -3.75 13.05
CA LYS A 215 -6.17 -3.51 13.34
C LYS A 215 -5.54 -4.67 14.06
N ILE A 216 -4.26 -4.90 13.78
CA ILE A 216 -3.46 -5.88 14.51
C ILE A 216 -2.64 -5.17 15.58
N ARG A 217 -2.85 -5.52 16.86
CA ARG A 217 -2.07 -4.99 17.99
C ARG A 217 -1.70 -6.09 18.96
N ASN A 218 -0.44 -6.14 19.38
CA ASN A 218 0.08 -7.11 20.37
C ASN A 218 -0.25 -8.58 20.01
N GLY A 219 -0.16 -8.92 18.72
CA GLY A 219 -0.49 -10.26 18.20
C GLY A 219 -1.97 -10.63 18.32
N LYS A 220 -2.85 -9.63 18.39
CA LYS A 220 -4.31 -9.79 18.37
C LYS A 220 -4.90 -9.06 17.19
N VAL A 221 -5.89 -9.68 16.57
CA VAL A 221 -6.72 -9.06 15.53
C VAL A 221 -7.91 -8.41 16.22
N HIS A 222 -8.07 -7.10 16.05
CA HIS A 222 -9.23 -6.37 16.50
C HIS A 222 -10.11 -6.03 15.30
N ILE A 223 -11.31 -6.58 15.27
CA ILE A 223 -12.28 -6.41 14.20
C ILE A 223 -13.26 -5.31 14.61
N ASP A 224 -13.36 -4.26 13.79
CA ASP A 224 -14.25 -3.14 14.02
C ASP A 224 -15.53 -3.26 13.18
N GLU A 225 -15.39 -3.59 11.90
CA GLU A 225 -16.51 -3.81 10.97
C GLU A 225 -16.24 -5.04 10.12
N LEU A 226 -17.17 -6.00 10.11
CA LEU A 226 -17.14 -7.11 9.16
C LEU A 226 -17.61 -6.62 7.79
N LEU A 227 -16.77 -6.79 6.76
CA LEU A 227 -17.07 -6.34 5.40
C LEU A 227 -17.62 -7.47 4.53
N LEU A 228 -16.98 -8.64 4.58
CA LEU A 228 -17.36 -9.80 3.76
C LEU A 228 -17.12 -11.10 4.53
N LEU A 229 -18.07 -12.02 4.42
CA LEU A 229 -17.97 -13.37 4.96
C LEU A 229 -18.42 -14.37 3.89
N ASP A 230 -17.49 -15.19 3.42
CA ASP A 230 -17.73 -16.14 2.35
C ASP A 230 -17.15 -17.53 2.67
N ASP A 231 -17.35 -18.50 1.78
CA ASP A 231 -16.75 -19.82 1.92
C ASP A 231 -15.20 -19.80 1.77
N ALA A 232 -14.55 -20.85 2.26
CA ALA A 232 -13.08 -20.96 2.21
C ALA A 232 -12.50 -21.07 0.79
N GLY A 233 -13.33 -21.33 -0.23
CA GLY A 233 -12.93 -21.32 -1.63
C GLY A 233 -12.87 -19.93 -2.26
N HIS A 234 -13.34 -18.89 -1.56
CA HIS A 234 -13.20 -17.52 -2.02
C HIS A 234 -11.72 -17.07 -1.97
N ASP A 235 -11.20 -16.60 -3.09
CA ASP A 235 -9.82 -16.11 -3.20
C ASP A 235 -9.66 -14.75 -2.50
N CYS A 236 -8.47 -14.52 -1.92
CA CYS A 236 -8.10 -13.19 -1.45
C CYS A 236 -8.16 -12.14 -2.56
N VAL A 237 -8.88 -11.05 -2.31
CA VAL A 237 -9.01 -9.96 -3.29
C VAL A 237 -7.68 -9.20 -3.34
N LYS A 238 -7.12 -9.07 -4.55
CA LYS A 238 -5.89 -8.31 -4.80
C LYS A 238 -6.22 -6.87 -5.13
N GLU A 239 -5.27 -5.98 -4.88
CA GLU A 239 -5.35 -4.60 -5.38
C GLU A 239 -5.54 -4.63 -6.91
N PRO A 240 -6.56 -3.97 -7.45
CA PRO A 240 -6.74 -3.87 -8.89
C PRO A 240 -5.61 -3.08 -9.56
N GLU A 241 -5.01 -3.66 -10.59
CA GLU A 241 -3.96 -3.07 -11.41
C GLU A 241 -4.42 -3.02 -12.88
N LEU A 242 -5.33 -2.09 -13.19
CA LEU A 242 -5.91 -1.95 -14.53
C LEU A 242 -5.19 -0.91 -15.41
N LEU A 243 -4.33 -0.09 -14.81
CA LEU A 243 -3.58 0.96 -15.49
C LEU A 243 -2.13 0.52 -15.67
N ASP A 244 -1.61 0.70 -16.88
CA ASP A 244 -0.21 0.47 -17.23
C ASP A 244 0.67 1.69 -16.89
#